data_AF-A0A7S0ZCP5-F1
#
_entry.id   AF-A0A7S0ZCP5-F1
#
_cell.length_a   1.000
_cell.length_b   1.000
_cell.length_c   1.000
_cell.angle_alpha   90.00
_cell.angle_beta   90.00
_cell.angle_gamma   90.00
#
_symmetry.space_group_name_H-M   'P 1'
#
loop_
_entity.id
_entity.type
_entity.pdbx_description
1 polymer ?
#
loop_
_entity_poly.entity_id
_entity_poly.type
_entity_poly.pdbx_seq_one_letter_code
_entity_poly.pdbx_strand_id
1 'polypeptide(L)'
;MRHWFRQVISRYISQFENSSSSKAQSISNACFYFLLLLIFLILCICCLIEPWVSHCPSKSIINQAHHTIHYSNPMYDDHACRNTHIPLLLGLTPWECDMGRRILLAILLGAIIGYERRTADRPAGLRLMSVISLGSACFTISSMFCFEASSQSFDSARVAAAIPSGVGFLGSA
;
A
#
# COMPACT_ATOMS: atom_id res chain seq x y z
N MET A 1 -21.62 -54.78 24.31
CA MET A 1 -20.24 -54.45 23.88
C MET A 1 -20.11 -53.90 22.46
N ARG A 2 -20.70 -54.53 21.41
CA ARG A 2 -20.54 -54.07 20.00
C ARG A 2 -21.04 -52.64 19.72
N HIS A 3 -22.11 -52.21 20.38
CA HIS A 3 -22.67 -50.86 20.21
C HIS A 3 -21.78 -49.75 20.79
N TRP A 4 -21.18 -50.01 21.96
CA TRP A 4 -20.25 -49.10 22.62
C TRP A 4 -18.99 -48.87 21.76
N PHE A 5 -18.44 -49.96 21.19
CA PHE A 5 -17.25 -49.90 20.35
C PHE A 5 -17.46 -49.06 19.07
N ARG A 6 -18.64 -49.17 18.44
CA ARG A 6 -18.99 -48.35 17.26
C ARG A 6 -19.06 -46.87 17.58
N GLN A 7 -19.59 -46.49 18.74
CA GLN A 7 -19.65 -45.08 19.14
C GLN A 7 -18.28 -44.49 19.45
N VAL A 8 -17.37 -45.25 20.08
CA VAL A 8 -16.01 -44.81 20.36
C VAL A 8 -15.24 -44.57 19.06
N ILE A 9 -15.32 -45.50 18.10
CA ILE A 9 -14.65 -45.36 16.80
C ILE A 9 -15.20 -44.16 16.02
N SER A 10 -16.52 -43.96 15.96
CA SER A 10 -17.14 -42.81 15.26
C SER A 10 -16.73 -41.47 15.87
N ARG A 11 -16.61 -41.38 17.20
CA ARG A 11 -16.10 -40.18 17.88
C ARG A 11 -14.61 -39.95 17.59
N TYR A 12 -13.80 -41.01 17.52
CA TYR A 12 -12.39 -40.87 17.22
C TYR A 12 -12.13 -40.43 15.77
N ILE A 13 -12.88 -40.99 14.81
CA ILE A 13 -12.78 -40.62 13.39
C ILE A 13 -13.20 -39.16 13.18
N SER A 14 -14.33 -38.72 13.75
CA SER A 14 -14.77 -37.32 13.63
C SER A 14 -13.79 -36.33 14.27
N GLN A 15 -13.16 -36.69 15.39
CA GLN A 15 -12.10 -35.88 16.01
C GLN A 15 -10.84 -35.81 15.13
N PHE A 16 -10.45 -36.92 14.52
CA PHE A 16 -9.31 -36.97 13.61
C PHE A 16 -9.57 -36.16 12.32
N GLU A 17 -10.76 -36.27 11.75
CA GLU A 17 -11.18 -35.55 10.54
C GLU A 17 -11.26 -34.04 10.78
N ASN A 18 -11.80 -33.60 11.92
CA ASN A 18 -11.79 -32.20 12.34
C ASN A 18 -10.37 -31.67 12.58
N SER A 19 -9.48 -32.46 13.19
CA SER A 19 -8.07 -32.07 13.40
C SER A 19 -7.29 -31.97 12.09
N SER A 20 -7.53 -32.89 11.15
CA SER A 20 -6.93 -32.89 9.81
C SER A 20 -7.39 -31.67 8.99
N SER A 21 -8.71 -31.39 8.98
CA SER A 21 -9.29 -30.23 8.30
C SER A 21 -8.78 -28.90 8.88
N SER A 22 -8.69 -28.79 10.22
CA SER A 22 -8.15 -27.61 10.89
C SER A 22 -6.67 -27.36 10.57
N LYS A 23 -5.84 -28.40 10.53
CA LYS A 23 -4.42 -28.30 10.14
C LYS A 23 -4.26 -27.93 8.66
N ALA A 24 -5.04 -28.54 7.78
CA ALA A 24 -5.03 -28.22 6.35
C ALA A 24 -5.45 -26.76 6.08
N GLN A 25 -6.49 -26.28 6.77
CA GLN A 25 -6.92 -24.88 6.68
C GLN A 25 -5.84 -23.92 7.22
N SER A 26 -5.17 -24.27 8.31
CA SER A 26 -4.08 -23.47 8.88
C SER A 26 -2.88 -23.35 7.92
N ILE A 27 -2.48 -24.44 7.27
CA ILE A 27 -1.39 -24.44 6.27
C ILE A 27 -1.78 -23.61 5.05
N SER A 28 -3.02 -23.75 4.57
CA SER A 28 -3.54 -22.95 3.44
C SER A 28 -3.52 -21.44 3.77
N ASN A 29 -4.00 -21.07 4.96
CA ASN A 29 -3.99 -19.69 5.44
C ASN A 29 -2.55 -19.15 5.56
N ALA A 30 -1.63 -19.93 6.12
CA ALA A 30 -0.23 -19.53 6.26
C ALA A 30 0.44 -19.28 4.90
N CYS A 31 0.19 -20.16 3.92
CA CYS A 31 0.70 -20.00 2.55
C CYS A 31 0.14 -18.74 1.89
N PHE A 32 -1.16 -18.48 2.06
CA PHE A 32 -1.81 -17.27 1.56
C PHE A 32 -1.20 -15.99 2.17
N TYR A 33 -1.02 -15.94 3.49
CA TYR A 33 -0.40 -14.78 4.14
C TYR A 33 1.07 -14.59 3.75
N PHE A 34 1.81 -15.69 3.58
CA PHE A 34 3.18 -15.62 3.09
C PHE A 34 3.26 -15.05 1.67
N LEU A 35 2.38 -15.51 0.78
CA LEU A 35 2.28 -14.96 -0.58
C LEU A 35 1.94 -13.47 -0.57
N LEU A 36 0.96 -13.06 0.23
CA LEU A 36 0.60 -11.64 0.38
C LEU A 36 1.76 -10.80 0.90
N LEU A 37 2.50 -11.30 1.90
CA LEU A 37 3.68 -10.64 2.44
C LEU A 37 4.75 -10.48 1.35
N LEU A 38 5.00 -11.53 0.56
CA LEU A 38 5.99 -11.50 -0.52
C LEU A 38 5.60 -10.50 -1.61
N ILE A 39 4.33 -10.47 -2.03
CA ILE A 39 3.81 -9.47 -2.98
C ILE A 39 3.99 -8.06 -2.41
N PHE A 40 3.60 -7.84 -1.16
CA PHE A 40 3.74 -6.54 -0.50
C PHE A 40 5.20 -6.09 -0.45
N LEU A 41 6.13 -6.97 -0.07
CA LEU A 41 7.56 -6.68 -0.03
C LEU A 41 8.13 -6.35 -1.41
N ILE A 42 7.74 -7.11 -2.44
CA ILE A 42 8.13 -6.84 -3.83
C ILE A 42 7.67 -5.44 -4.25
N LEU A 43 6.40 -5.11 -4.02
CA LEU A 43 5.85 -3.79 -4.36
C LEU A 43 6.57 -2.66 -3.60
N CYS A 44 6.89 -2.88 -2.32
CA CYS A 44 7.68 -1.92 -1.54
C CYS A 44 9.07 -1.69 -2.13
N ILE A 45 9.76 -2.77 -2.52
CA ILE A 45 11.08 -2.70 -3.15
C ILE A 45 11.00 -1.97 -4.49
N CYS A 46 9.99 -2.26 -5.32
CA CYS A 46 9.75 -1.57 -6.59
C CYS A 46 9.58 -0.06 -6.40
N CYS A 47 8.80 0.38 -5.41
CA CYS A 47 8.61 1.80 -5.11
C CYS A 47 9.89 2.50 -4.60
N LEU A 48 10.77 1.77 -3.91
CA LEU A 48 12.04 2.29 -3.38
C LEU A 48 13.16 2.31 -4.43
N ILE A 49 13.16 1.38 -5.39
CA ILE A 49 14.21 1.27 -6.42
C ILE A 49 13.96 2.19 -7.62
N GLU A 50 12.71 2.61 -7.86
CA GLU A 50 12.32 3.55 -8.91
C GLU A 50 13.29 4.74 -9.12
N PRO A 51 13.67 5.53 -8.09
CA PRO A 51 14.48 6.73 -8.30
C PRO A 51 15.91 6.43 -8.77
N TRP A 52 16.38 5.20 -8.56
CA TRP A 52 17.67 4.72 -9.04
C TRP A 52 17.59 4.21 -10.48
N VAL A 53 16.40 3.81 -10.90
CA VAL A 53 16.11 3.26 -12.22
C VAL A 53 15.70 4.37 -13.20
N SER A 54 15.16 5.50 -12.72
CA SER A 54 14.69 6.64 -13.53
C SER A 54 15.76 7.54 -14.14
N HIS A 55 17.02 7.12 -14.15
CA HIS A 55 18.05 7.75 -14.99
C HIS A 55 17.83 7.40 -16.47
N CYS A 56 16.95 8.15 -17.11
CA CYS A 56 16.75 8.13 -18.56
C CYS A 56 17.95 8.80 -19.25
N PRO A 57 18.51 8.23 -20.34
CA PRO A 57 19.55 8.90 -21.13
C PRO A 57 19.06 10.25 -21.68
N SER A 58 20.01 11.17 -21.88
CA SER A 58 19.84 12.61 -22.16
C SER A 58 18.53 13.06 -22.84
N LYS A 59 17.91 14.08 -22.23
CA LYS A 59 16.77 14.89 -22.73
C LYS A 59 16.89 15.37 -24.19
N SER A 60 18.11 15.45 -24.74
CA SER A 60 18.38 15.92 -26.11
C SER A 60 17.87 14.99 -27.23
N ILE A 61 17.79 13.67 -27.01
CA ILE A 61 17.26 12.72 -28.00
C ILE A 61 15.71 12.70 -27.96
N ILE A 62 15.15 13.02 -26.80
CA ILE A 62 13.72 12.91 -26.48
C ILE A 62 12.92 14.09 -27.04
N ASN A 63 13.46 15.32 -26.99
CA ASN A 63 12.80 16.50 -27.55
C ASN A 63 12.49 16.36 -29.06
N GLN A 64 13.23 15.52 -29.78
CA GLN A 64 13.00 15.25 -31.20
C GLN A 64 11.92 14.18 -31.44
N ALA A 65 11.67 13.30 -30.46
CA ALA A 65 10.60 12.31 -30.51
C ALA A 65 9.26 12.84 -29.95
N HIS A 66 9.29 13.76 -28.98
CA HIS A 66 8.10 14.33 -28.35
C HIS A 66 7.30 15.26 -29.29
N HIS A 67 7.93 15.80 -30.33
CA HIS A 67 7.26 16.63 -31.33
C HIS A 67 6.45 15.83 -32.38
N THR A 68 6.54 14.49 -32.41
CA THR A 68 5.92 13.68 -33.48
C THR A 68 4.71 12.87 -33.03
N ILE A 69 4.46 12.73 -31.73
CA ILE A 69 3.33 11.94 -31.21
C ILE A 69 2.53 12.80 -30.23
N HIS A 70 1.64 13.65 -30.76
CA HIS A 70 0.72 14.46 -29.99
C HIS A 70 -0.62 13.73 -29.84
N TYR A 71 -0.85 13.12 -28.69
CA TYR A 71 -2.13 12.50 -28.32
C TYR A 71 -3.16 13.58 -27.96
N SER A 72 -4.43 13.33 -28.28
CA SER A 72 -5.53 14.28 -27.98
C SER A 72 -5.86 14.38 -26.48
N ASN A 73 -5.41 13.41 -25.67
CA ASN A 73 -5.66 13.39 -24.23
C ASN A 73 -4.64 14.26 -23.48
N PRO A 74 -5.05 15.40 -22.88
CA PRO A 74 -4.15 16.27 -22.13
C PRO A 74 -3.56 15.62 -20.87
N MET A 75 -4.18 14.53 -20.37
CA MET A 75 -3.68 13.79 -19.20
C MET A 75 -2.73 12.64 -19.56
N TYR A 76 -2.51 12.34 -20.84
CA TYR A 76 -1.52 11.32 -21.19
C TYR A 76 -0.14 11.98 -21.19
N ASP A 77 0.68 11.67 -20.19
CA ASP A 77 2.08 12.12 -20.18
C ASP A 77 2.97 10.95 -20.63
N ASP A 78 3.58 11.08 -21.82
CA ASP A 78 4.42 10.04 -22.40
C ASP A 78 5.89 10.22 -22.08
N HIS A 79 6.36 9.42 -21.13
CA HIS A 79 7.75 9.35 -20.75
C HIS A 79 8.53 8.59 -21.83
N ALA A 80 9.54 9.20 -22.43
CA ALA A 80 10.34 8.57 -23.49
C ALA A 80 11.04 7.27 -23.09
N CYS A 81 11.20 7.01 -21.79
CA CYS A 81 11.74 5.78 -21.22
C CYS A 81 10.63 4.79 -20.75
N ARG A 82 9.38 4.93 -21.21
CA ARG A 82 8.25 4.07 -20.81
C ARG A 82 8.53 2.58 -21.01
N ASN A 83 9.08 2.20 -22.17
CA ASN A 83 9.28 0.79 -22.55
C ASN A 83 10.40 0.10 -21.75
N THR A 84 11.31 0.85 -21.14
CA THR A 84 12.35 0.29 -20.25
C THR A 84 11.89 0.29 -18.80
N HIS A 85 11.12 1.30 -18.36
CA HIS A 85 10.60 1.40 -17.00
C HIS A 85 9.50 0.39 -16.69
N ILE A 86 8.46 0.28 -17.52
CA ILE A 86 7.29 -0.57 -17.25
C ILE A 86 7.68 -2.03 -16.94
N PRO A 87 8.50 -2.73 -17.76
CA PRO A 87 8.85 -4.11 -17.46
C PRO A 87 9.74 -4.24 -16.21
N LEU A 88 10.58 -3.25 -15.93
CA LEU A 88 11.50 -3.25 -14.79
C LEU A 88 10.81 -2.97 -13.46
N LEU A 89 9.76 -2.15 -13.47
CA LEU A 89 8.91 -1.86 -12.31
C LEU A 89 7.70 -2.81 -12.22
N LEU A 90 7.77 -4.00 -12.84
CA LEU A 90 6.71 -5.02 -12.81
C LEU A 90 5.32 -4.48 -13.23
N GLY A 91 5.29 -3.53 -14.15
CA GLY A 91 4.07 -2.89 -14.64
C GLY A 91 3.66 -1.62 -13.92
N LEU A 92 4.35 -1.21 -12.85
CA LEU A 92 4.06 0.05 -12.16
C LEU A 92 4.61 1.26 -12.94
N THR A 93 3.84 2.33 -12.93
CA THR A 93 4.25 3.64 -13.43
C THR A 93 5.10 4.40 -12.39
N PRO A 94 5.96 5.34 -12.81
CA PRO A 94 6.76 6.14 -11.88
C PRO A 94 5.92 6.93 -10.86
N TRP A 95 4.74 7.41 -11.28
CA TRP A 95 3.79 8.12 -10.43
C TRP A 95 3.24 7.24 -9.31
N GLU A 96 2.84 6.02 -9.63
CA GLU A 96 2.38 5.04 -8.63
C GLU A 96 3.48 4.71 -7.62
N CYS A 97 4.73 4.59 -8.08
CA CYS A 97 5.87 4.37 -7.21
C CYS A 97 6.18 5.56 -6.29
N ASP A 98 6.07 6.80 -6.78
CA ASP A 98 6.24 7.98 -5.94
C ASP A 98 5.16 8.06 -4.84
N MET A 99 3.89 7.82 -5.18
CA MET A 99 2.79 7.79 -4.20
C MET A 99 2.96 6.65 -3.20
N GLY A 100 3.33 5.46 -3.67
CA GLY A 100 3.61 4.30 -2.84
C GLY A 100 4.74 4.58 -1.84
N ARG A 101 5.83 5.23 -2.28
CA ARG A 101 6.95 5.63 -1.41
C ARG A 101 6.53 6.62 -0.33
N ARG A 102 5.72 7.63 -0.67
CA ARG A 102 5.19 8.60 0.31
C ARG A 102 4.34 7.90 1.38
N ILE A 103 3.48 6.96 0.97
CA ILE A 103 2.65 6.17 1.89
C ILE A 103 3.52 5.28 2.80
N LEU A 104 4.53 4.61 2.24
CA LEU A 104 5.46 3.78 3.02
C LEU A 104 6.19 4.59 4.08
N LEU A 105 6.73 5.75 3.72
CA LEU A 105 7.38 6.65 4.66
C LEU A 105 6.42 7.15 5.74
N ALA A 106 5.18 7.50 5.39
CA ALA A 106 4.17 7.91 6.37
C ALA A 106 3.85 6.81 7.39
N ILE A 107 3.71 5.55 6.94
CA ILE A 107 3.49 4.42 7.84
C ILE A 107 4.70 4.21 8.76
N LEU A 108 5.92 4.24 8.21
CA LEU A 108 7.15 4.04 8.98
C LEU A 108 7.32 5.11 10.05
N LEU A 109 7.15 6.39 9.70
CA LEU A 109 7.24 7.49 10.65
C LEU A 109 6.14 7.41 11.73
N GLY A 110 4.90 7.09 11.32
CA GLY A 110 3.80 6.86 12.26
C GLY A 110 4.06 5.68 13.21
N ALA A 111 4.68 4.61 12.72
CA ALA A 111 5.09 3.46 13.52
C ALA A 111 6.21 3.83 14.51
N ILE A 112 7.23 4.60 14.09
CA ILE A 112 8.30 5.09 14.98
C ILE A 112 7.71 5.95 16.11
N ILE A 113 6.85 6.90 15.78
CA ILE A 113 6.17 7.74 16.79
C ILE A 113 5.31 6.87 17.72
N GLY A 114 4.57 5.91 17.18
CA GLY A 114 3.77 4.98 17.96
C GLY A 114 4.61 4.08 18.87
N TYR A 115 5.85 3.77 18.49
CA TYR A 115 6.78 2.98 19.29
C TYR A 115 7.23 3.77 20.52
N GLU A 116 7.68 5.01 20.32
CA GLU A 116 8.10 5.89 21.41
C GLU A 116 6.96 6.13 22.41
N ARG A 117 5.74 6.35 21.91
CA ARG A 117 4.56 6.56 22.76
C ARG A 117 4.19 5.33 23.58
N ARG A 118 4.36 4.13 23.02
CA ARG A 118 4.12 2.86 23.74
C ARG A 118 5.10 2.69 24.89
N THR A 119 6.36 3.05 24.68
CA THR A 119 7.41 3.00 25.72
C THR A 119 7.13 4.00 26.86
N ALA A 120 6.44 5.09 26.57
CA ALA A 120 6.06 6.13 27.53
C ALA A 120 4.70 5.86 28.24
N ASP A 121 4.20 4.62 28.24
CA ASP A 121 2.91 4.20 28.83
C ASP A 121 1.70 5.07 28.41
N ARG A 122 1.73 5.63 27.20
CA ARG A 122 0.60 6.38 26.64
C ARG A 122 -0.42 5.41 26.01
N PRO A 123 -1.73 5.66 26.15
CA PRO A 123 -2.78 4.77 25.65
C PRO A 123 -2.81 4.65 24.10
N ALA A 124 -2.23 5.62 23.40
CA ALA A 124 -2.12 5.61 21.95
C ALA A 124 -0.91 4.77 21.50
N GLY A 125 -1.16 3.52 21.12
CA GLY A 125 -0.14 2.58 20.66
C GLY A 125 0.19 2.64 19.16
N LEU A 126 1.15 1.79 18.76
CA LEU A 126 1.64 1.59 17.39
C LEU A 126 0.55 1.54 16.32
N ARG A 127 -0.48 0.73 16.56
CA ARG A 127 -1.59 0.52 15.60
C ARG A 127 -2.33 1.81 15.26
N LEU A 128 -2.55 2.68 16.24
CA LEU A 128 -3.31 3.91 16.04
C LEU A 128 -2.50 4.91 15.21
N MET A 129 -1.24 5.13 15.59
CA MET A 129 -0.38 6.12 14.91
C MET A 129 -0.04 5.74 13.47
N SER A 130 0.19 4.44 13.19
CA SER A 130 0.41 3.97 11.81
C SER A 130 -0.83 4.13 10.92
N VAL A 131 -2.05 3.92 11.45
CA VAL A 131 -3.29 4.07 10.67
C VAL A 131 -3.63 5.54 10.44
N ILE A 132 -3.42 6.40 11.44
CA ILE A 132 -3.62 7.85 11.30
C ILE A 132 -2.66 8.44 10.27
N SER A 133 -1.38 8.06 10.31
CA SER A 133 -0.40 8.56 9.33
C SER A 133 -0.71 8.06 7.92
N LEU A 134 -1.12 6.80 7.77
CA LEU A 134 -1.58 6.24 6.50
C LEU A 134 -2.79 7.01 5.93
N GLY A 135 -3.83 7.21 6.74
CA GLY A 135 -5.02 7.95 6.32
C GLY A 135 -4.73 9.39 5.93
N SER A 136 -3.86 10.07 6.70
CA SER A 136 -3.41 11.44 6.41
C SER A 136 -2.65 11.51 5.09
N ALA A 137 -1.76 10.55 4.82
CA ALA A 137 -1.01 10.48 3.58
C ALA A 137 -1.94 10.24 2.37
N CYS A 138 -2.87 9.29 2.46
CA CYS A 138 -3.86 9.02 1.41
C CYS A 138 -4.69 10.27 1.11
N PHE A 139 -5.20 10.95 2.14
CA PHE A 139 -6.01 12.15 1.95
C PHE A 139 -5.22 13.32 1.34
N THR A 140 -3.96 13.49 1.75
CA THR A 140 -3.06 14.49 1.17
C THR A 140 -2.78 14.21 -0.31
N ILE A 141 -2.54 12.95 -0.67
CA ILE A 141 -2.35 12.54 -2.07
C ILE A 141 -3.63 12.81 -2.88
N SER A 142 -4.79 12.41 -2.37
CA SER A 142 -6.08 12.71 -3.03
C SER A 142 -6.30 14.22 -3.20
N SER A 143 -5.93 15.02 -2.19
CA SER A 143 -6.00 16.49 -2.21
C SER A 143 -5.26 17.09 -3.42
N MET A 144 -4.07 16.57 -3.71
CA MET A 144 -3.22 17.05 -4.80
C MET A 144 -3.84 16.79 -6.17
N PHE A 145 -4.43 15.60 -6.37
CA PHE A 145 -4.94 15.17 -7.68
C PHE A 145 -6.41 15.56 -7.94
N CYS A 146 -7.19 15.86 -6.90
CA CYS A 146 -8.63 16.09 -7.02
C CYS A 146 -8.99 17.31 -7.89
N PHE A 147 -8.12 18.31 -7.97
CA PHE A 147 -8.40 19.59 -8.64
C PHE A 147 -7.56 19.84 -9.90
N GLU A 148 -6.75 18.87 -10.32
CA GLU A 148 -5.83 19.01 -11.45
C GLU A 148 -6.55 19.20 -12.80
N ALA A 149 -7.75 18.63 -12.94
CA ALA A 149 -8.59 18.75 -14.14
C ALA A 149 -9.54 19.96 -14.15
N SER A 150 -9.54 20.79 -13.09
CA SER A 150 -10.46 21.93 -13.00
C SER A 150 -9.90 23.18 -13.67
N SER A 151 -10.70 23.85 -14.50
CA SER A 151 -10.32 25.08 -15.22
C SER A 151 -10.25 26.32 -14.32
N GLN A 152 -10.83 26.24 -13.13
CA GLN A 152 -10.71 27.24 -12.08
C GLN A 152 -9.56 26.84 -11.14
N SER A 153 -8.74 27.81 -10.78
CA SER A 153 -7.67 27.66 -9.78
C SER A 153 -8.27 27.40 -8.40
N PHE A 154 -8.73 26.17 -8.16
CA PHE A 154 -9.17 25.71 -6.86
C PHE A 154 -7.95 25.41 -5.98
N ASP A 155 -8.02 25.86 -4.73
CA ASP A 155 -6.97 25.62 -3.75
C ASP A 155 -7.02 24.15 -3.28
N SER A 156 -6.16 23.33 -3.87
CA SER A 156 -5.99 21.92 -3.55
C SER A 156 -5.49 21.69 -2.11
N ALA A 157 -5.01 22.70 -1.39
CA ALA A 157 -4.59 22.57 0.00
C ALA A 157 -5.77 22.48 0.99
N ARG A 158 -6.98 22.92 0.59
CA ARG A 158 -8.16 22.96 1.47
C ARG A 158 -8.61 21.60 1.98
N VAL A 159 -8.49 20.56 1.14
CA VAL A 159 -8.83 19.19 1.53
C VAL A 159 -7.81 18.74 2.58
N ALA A 160 -6.50 18.80 2.30
CA ALA A 160 -5.46 18.48 3.28
C ALA A 160 -5.55 19.29 4.60
N ALA A 161 -6.03 20.53 4.57
CA ALA A 161 -6.19 21.38 5.75
C ALA A 161 -7.23 20.86 6.77
N ALA A 162 -8.13 19.95 6.38
CA ALA A 162 -9.11 19.35 7.28
C ALA A 162 -8.54 18.20 8.15
N ILE A 163 -7.35 17.68 7.82
CA ILE A 163 -6.73 16.56 8.53
C ILE A 163 -6.51 16.86 10.02
N PRO A 164 -5.90 17.99 10.42
CA PRO A 164 -5.63 18.26 11.84
C PRO A 164 -6.89 18.34 12.69
N SER A 165 -7.99 18.89 12.15
CA SER A 165 -9.28 18.91 12.86
C SER A 165 -9.87 17.50 13.04
N GLY A 166 -9.69 16.62 12.06
CA GLY A 166 -10.15 15.22 12.16
C GLY A 166 -9.34 14.40 13.17
N VAL A 167 -8.00 14.52 13.15
CA VAL A 167 -7.13 13.84 14.10
C VAL A 167 -7.31 14.37 15.52
N GLY A 168 -7.52 15.68 15.67
CA GLY A 168 -7.73 16.32 16.98
C GLY A 168 -8.96 15.79 17.73
N PHE A 169 -10.01 15.39 17.03
CA PHE A 169 -11.20 14.78 17.64
C PHE A 169 -10.91 13.42 18.30
N LEU A 170 -9.94 12.65 17.79
CA LEU A 170 -9.54 11.36 18.35
C LEU A 170 -8.70 11.49 19.63
N GLY A 171 -8.12 12.67 19.89
CA GLY A 171 -7.24 12.94 21.05
C GLY A 171 -7.95 13.46 22.29
N SER A 172 -9.25 13.73 22.23
CA SER A 172 -10.05 14.24 23.36
C SER A 172 -10.67 13.11 24.23
N ALA A 173 -10.34 11.84 23.95
CA ALA A 173 -10.90 10.67 24.64
C ALA A 173 -9.90 10.02 25.59
#